data_AF-A0A6J1JE99-F1
#
_entry.id   AF-A0A6J1JE99-F1
#
_cell.length_a   1.000
_cell.length_b   1.000
_cell.length_c   1.000
_cell.angle_alpha   90.00
_cell.angle_beta   90.00
_cell.angle_gamma   90.00
#
_symmetry.space_group_name_H-M   'P 1'
#
loop_
_entity.id
_entity.type
_entity.pdbx_description
1 polymer ?
#
loop_
_entity_poly.entity_id
_entity_poly.type
_entity_poly.pdbx_seq_one_letter_code
_entity_poly.pdbx_strand_id
1 'polypeptide(L)'
;MEYGINAVALTRLVIFLAAFAAIFAATPPVSEEPNCGAASSASAEGTCSTTPPDAPAEATSASPTAEVPAEKSQLEAWFSKNVKPLSARKAELDPALVAAEESSTVVKVRADGSGDFKTVTEAIASVPAGNTKRVVIWIGEGVYKEKLTIERNKPFITLYGSPNNMPNLTFDGDAKKYGTVYSATLIVEAEYFVAANLVIENSSPRPDGREGGQALAARIRGNKAAIYNCKFIGFQDTLCDDDGMHVYKDSFIEGTVDFIFGKATSLYLNSQLNVVGVGGLGVIAAHSREKEDDPSGYVFAHCSITGTGGPNTYLGRSWRPWSRVVFAYTTIADVLHPEGWDDMNHPDFDKTVFFGEYKSSGPGAETSSRIKFSKQLSDAEVKPFLSLDYVQAQKWLLPPPKL
;
A
#
# COMPACT_ATOMS: atom_id res chain seq x y z
N MET A 1 38.21 -4.08 -56.95
CA MET A 1 37.50 -4.69 -55.81
C MET A 1 36.66 -3.59 -55.17
N GLU A 2 35.45 -3.40 -55.68
CA GLU A 2 34.46 -2.47 -55.12
C GLU A 2 33.64 -3.21 -54.08
N TYR A 3 33.68 -2.75 -52.83
CA TYR A 3 32.78 -3.22 -51.77
C TYR A 3 31.48 -2.42 -51.86
N GLY A 4 30.48 -3.00 -52.52
CA GLY A 4 29.11 -2.49 -52.51
C GLY A 4 28.45 -2.75 -51.15
N ILE A 5 28.30 -1.71 -50.33
CA ILE A 5 27.48 -1.77 -49.11
C ILE A 5 26.02 -1.82 -49.55
N ASN A 6 25.37 -2.93 -49.25
CA ASN A 6 23.99 -3.22 -49.63
C ASN A 6 23.03 -2.24 -48.92
N ALA A 7 22.30 -1.44 -49.69
CA ALA A 7 21.41 -0.37 -49.17
C ALA A 7 20.36 -0.88 -48.17
N VAL A 8 20.05 -2.18 -48.17
CA VAL A 8 19.12 -2.81 -47.22
C VAL A 8 19.69 -2.89 -45.80
N ALA A 9 21.02 -2.96 -45.63
CA ALA A 9 21.66 -2.99 -44.31
C ALA A 9 21.70 -1.61 -43.66
N LEU A 10 21.83 -0.54 -44.45
CA LEU A 10 21.85 0.83 -43.95
C LEU A 10 20.44 1.28 -43.49
N THR A 11 19.39 0.87 -44.20
CA THR A 11 18.00 1.18 -43.79
C THR A 11 17.60 0.46 -42.50
N ARG A 12 18.10 -0.76 -42.25
CA ARG A 12 17.84 -1.49 -40.99
C ARG A 12 18.59 -0.89 -39.79
N LEU A 13 19.78 -0.33 -39.99
CA LEU A 13 20.53 0.35 -38.93
C LEU A 13 19.90 1.70 -38.55
N VAL A 14 19.36 2.43 -39.53
CA VAL A 14 18.66 3.71 -39.30
C VAL A 14 17.30 3.50 -38.61
N ILE A 15 16.58 2.43 -38.93
CA ILE A 15 15.32 2.08 -38.23
C ILE A 15 15.60 1.62 -36.78
N PHE A 16 16.71 0.91 -36.51
CA PHE A 16 17.08 0.52 -35.15
C PHE A 16 17.53 1.71 -34.28
N LEU A 17 18.23 2.70 -34.86
CA LEU A 17 18.64 3.92 -34.15
C LEU A 17 17.46 4.89 -33.91
N ALA A 18 16.49 4.96 -34.83
CA ALA A 18 15.28 5.76 -34.63
C ALA A 18 14.32 5.17 -33.58
N ALA A 19 14.25 3.83 -33.47
CA ALA A 19 13.47 3.16 -32.43
C ALA A 19 14.05 3.36 -31.02
N PHE A 20 15.38 3.49 -30.90
CA PHE A 20 16.03 3.77 -29.60
C PHE A 20 15.85 5.23 -29.16
N ALA A 21 15.81 6.19 -30.10
CA ALA A 21 15.58 7.60 -29.78
C ALA A 21 14.12 7.91 -29.39
N ALA A 22 13.15 7.12 -29.89
CA ALA A 22 11.72 7.30 -29.58
C ALA A 22 11.32 6.76 -28.18
N ILE A 23 12.15 5.92 -27.55
CA ILE A 23 11.90 5.38 -26.20
C ILE A 23 12.31 6.37 -25.10
N PHE A 24 13.14 7.38 -25.41
CA PHE A 24 13.62 8.37 -24.43
C PHE A 24 12.88 9.72 -24.44
N ALA A 25 11.84 9.89 -25.27
CA ALA A 25 11.25 11.21 -25.53
C ALA A 25 9.76 11.35 -25.20
N ALA A 26 9.22 10.53 -24.31
CA ALA A 26 7.84 10.68 -23.85
C ALA A 26 7.71 10.38 -22.36
N THR A 27 8.24 11.26 -21.52
CA THR A 27 7.61 11.51 -20.22
C THR A 27 6.27 12.19 -20.49
N PRO A 28 5.11 11.56 -20.23
CA PRO A 28 3.85 12.29 -20.31
C PRO A 28 3.90 13.45 -19.31
N PRO A 29 3.33 14.62 -19.65
CA PRO A 29 3.27 15.74 -18.72
C PRO A 29 2.56 15.29 -17.45
N VAL A 30 3.11 15.69 -16.30
CA VAL A 30 2.44 15.58 -15.01
C VAL A 30 1.13 16.34 -15.14
N SER A 31 0.00 15.62 -15.15
CA SER A 31 -1.28 16.25 -14.84
C SER A 31 -1.17 16.73 -13.40
N GLU A 32 -1.15 18.04 -13.19
CA GLU A 32 -1.34 18.62 -11.86
C GLU A 32 -2.67 18.08 -11.31
N GLU A 33 -2.60 17.07 -10.44
CA GLU A 33 -3.75 16.62 -9.69
C GLU A 33 -4.15 17.75 -8.72
N PRO A 34 -5.45 18.05 -8.59
CA PRO A 34 -5.89 19.10 -7.69
C PRO A 34 -5.46 18.74 -6.27
N ASN A 35 -4.64 19.63 -5.71
CA ASN A 35 -4.27 19.70 -4.31
C ASN A 35 -5.50 19.37 -3.45
N CYS A 36 -5.47 18.26 -2.69
CA CYS A 36 -6.47 17.96 -1.67
C CYS A 36 -6.26 18.89 -0.47
N GLY A 37 -6.45 20.19 -0.71
CA GLY A 37 -6.50 21.26 0.27
C GLY A 37 -7.92 21.43 0.80
N ALA A 38 -8.01 21.57 2.12
CA ALA A 38 -9.23 21.72 2.89
C ALA A 38 -10.25 22.70 2.28
N ALA A 39 -11.52 22.27 2.23
CA ALA A 39 -12.63 23.15 1.95
C ALA A 39 -12.75 24.21 3.06
N SER A 40 -12.71 25.48 2.65
CA SER A 40 -13.00 26.63 3.49
C SER A 40 -14.51 26.77 3.71
N SER A 41 -14.90 27.13 4.93
CA SER A 41 -16.20 27.75 5.20
C SER A 41 -15.98 29.00 6.05
N ALA A 42 -16.39 30.15 5.52
CA ALA A 42 -16.76 31.34 6.28
C ALA A 42 -18.25 31.17 6.65
N SER A 43 -18.84 31.69 7.72
CA SER A 43 -18.56 32.83 8.59
C SER A 43 -19.52 32.76 9.78
N ALA A 44 -19.13 33.18 10.99
CA ALA A 44 -19.99 33.91 11.91
C ALA A 44 -19.16 34.49 13.07
N GLU A 45 -19.29 35.80 13.27
CA GLU A 45 -18.69 36.58 14.34
C GLU A 45 -19.24 36.17 15.72
N GLY A 46 -18.36 36.02 16.70
CA GLY A 46 -18.72 35.74 18.10
C GLY A 46 -17.55 36.06 19.01
N THR A 47 -17.76 37.03 19.90
CA THR A 47 -16.80 37.67 20.80
C THR A 47 -15.95 36.73 21.64
N CYS A 48 -14.64 37.02 21.71
CA CYS A 48 -13.63 36.29 22.47
C CYS A 48 -13.68 36.62 23.97
N SER A 49 -13.90 35.61 24.81
CA SER A 49 -13.70 35.65 26.27
C SER A 49 -12.58 34.68 26.64
N THR A 50 -11.58 35.21 27.34
CA THR A 50 -10.34 34.52 27.71
C THR A 50 -10.52 33.66 28.95
N THR A 51 -10.41 32.34 28.80
CA THR A 51 -10.05 31.40 29.87
C THR A 51 -9.05 30.39 29.31
N PRO A 52 -7.89 30.17 29.96
CA PRO A 52 -6.90 29.22 29.49
C PRO A 52 -7.41 27.78 29.66
N PRO A 53 -7.25 26.89 28.68
CA PRO A 53 -7.56 25.47 28.86
C PRO A 53 -6.50 24.80 29.74
N ASP A 54 -6.99 23.99 30.67
CA ASP A 54 -6.23 23.13 31.57
C ASP A 54 -5.21 22.26 30.83
N ALA A 55 -4.07 22.03 31.48
CA ALA A 55 -2.99 21.20 31.01
C ALA A 55 -3.47 19.78 30.64
N PRO A 56 -3.00 19.18 29.53
CA PRO A 56 -3.38 17.82 29.18
C PRO A 56 -2.82 16.85 30.22
N ALA A 57 -3.69 15.96 30.70
CA ALA A 57 -3.36 14.84 31.56
C ALA A 57 -2.22 14.01 30.95
N GLU A 58 -1.27 13.58 31.80
CA GLU A 58 -0.16 12.69 31.43
C GLU A 58 -0.69 11.46 30.69
N ALA A 59 -0.26 11.32 29.43
CA ALA A 59 -0.41 10.09 28.69
C ALA A 59 0.41 9.01 29.41
N THR A 60 -0.25 8.01 29.97
CA THR A 60 0.40 6.79 30.46
C THR A 60 1.16 6.15 29.29
N SER A 61 2.48 6.29 29.29
CA SER A 61 3.35 5.79 28.22
C SER A 61 3.33 4.27 28.20
N ALA A 62 2.70 3.67 27.19
CA ALA A 62 2.93 2.27 26.87
C ALA A 62 4.44 2.05 26.66
N SER A 63 4.98 0.94 27.16
CA SER A 63 6.38 0.58 26.91
C SER A 63 6.62 0.41 25.40
N PRO A 64 7.75 0.88 24.86
CA PRO A 64 8.05 0.76 23.43
C PRO A 64 8.03 -0.71 23.01
N THR A 65 7.43 -1.00 21.86
CA THR A 65 7.37 -2.37 21.35
C THR A 65 8.76 -2.83 20.92
N ALA A 66 9.00 -4.14 21.06
CA ALA A 66 10.27 -4.73 20.65
C ALA A 66 10.47 -4.57 19.13
N GLU A 67 11.69 -4.29 18.72
CA GLU A 67 12.07 -4.18 17.30
C GLU A 67 11.76 -5.48 16.53
N VAL A 68 11.40 -5.35 15.25
CA VAL A 68 11.25 -6.48 14.32
C VAL A 68 12.55 -7.29 14.31
N PRO A 69 12.51 -8.62 14.57
CA PRO A 69 13.72 -9.41 14.70
C PRO A 69 14.48 -9.49 13.37
N ALA A 70 15.81 -9.60 13.43
CA ALA A 70 16.63 -9.78 12.23
C ALA A 70 16.42 -11.14 11.56
N GLU A 71 16.19 -12.19 12.36
CA GLU A 71 15.97 -13.54 11.86
C GLU A 71 14.50 -13.74 11.47
N LYS A 72 14.24 -14.03 10.20
CA LYS A 72 12.88 -14.24 9.68
C LYS A 72 12.13 -15.35 10.41
N SER A 73 12.83 -16.39 10.86
CA SER A 73 12.27 -17.50 11.63
C SER A 73 11.65 -17.08 12.98
N GLN A 74 12.05 -15.93 13.52
CA GLN A 74 11.53 -15.39 14.79
C GLN A 74 10.33 -14.46 14.60
N LEU A 75 10.03 -14.05 13.36
CA LEU A 75 9.04 -13.01 13.08
C LEU A 75 7.64 -13.37 13.57
N GLU A 76 7.19 -14.61 13.35
CA GLU A 76 5.84 -15.02 13.76
C GLU A 76 5.70 -15.07 15.29
N ALA A 77 6.72 -15.59 15.99
CA ALA A 77 6.76 -15.60 17.44
C ALA A 77 6.80 -14.17 18.02
N TRP A 78 7.59 -13.28 17.40
CA TRP A 78 7.62 -11.87 17.75
C TRP A 78 6.26 -11.20 17.53
N PHE A 79 5.62 -11.43 16.37
CA PHE A 79 4.32 -10.82 16.06
C PHE A 79 3.26 -11.28 17.06
N SER A 80 3.13 -12.58 17.28
CA SER A 80 2.20 -13.16 18.25
C SER A 80 2.44 -12.69 19.69
N LYS A 81 3.70 -12.40 20.07
CA LYS A 81 4.05 -11.86 21.39
C LYS A 81 3.60 -10.39 21.56
N ASN A 82 3.71 -9.58 20.51
CA ASN A 82 3.47 -8.13 20.59
C ASN A 82 2.04 -7.73 20.15
N VAL A 83 1.40 -8.53 19.32
CA VAL A 83 0.00 -8.35 18.86
C VAL A 83 -0.84 -9.39 19.56
N LYS A 84 -1.26 -9.07 20.78
CA LYS A 84 -2.06 -9.96 21.64
C LYS A 84 -3.56 -9.77 21.40
N PRO A 85 -4.40 -10.80 21.64
CA PRO A 85 -5.86 -10.66 21.52
C PRO A 85 -6.42 -9.62 22.50
N LEU A 86 -7.61 -9.11 22.18
CA LEU A 86 -8.33 -8.11 22.98
C LEU A 86 -8.31 -8.43 24.48
N SER A 87 -8.62 -9.69 24.85
CA SER A 87 -8.71 -10.15 26.25
C SER A 87 -7.44 -9.91 27.08
N ALA A 88 -6.27 -9.84 26.44
CA ALA A 88 -4.98 -9.70 27.11
C ALA A 88 -4.49 -8.25 27.23
N ARG A 89 -5.09 -7.30 26.50
CA ARG A 89 -4.53 -5.93 26.37
C ARG A 89 -5.56 -4.81 26.28
N LYS A 90 -6.81 -5.03 26.72
CA LYS A 90 -7.90 -4.02 26.64
C LYS A 90 -7.50 -2.64 27.15
N ALA A 91 -6.74 -2.57 28.24
CA ALA A 91 -6.34 -1.31 28.87
C ALA A 91 -5.36 -0.46 28.03
N GLU A 92 -4.70 -1.05 27.03
CA GLU A 92 -3.73 -0.38 26.16
C GLU A 92 -4.36 0.10 24.84
N LEU A 93 -5.52 -0.45 24.48
CA LEU A 93 -6.17 -0.21 23.21
C LEU A 93 -7.09 1.00 23.26
N ASP A 94 -7.34 1.60 22.11
CA ASP A 94 -8.29 2.67 21.93
C ASP A 94 -9.68 2.24 22.47
N PRO A 95 -10.32 3.02 23.37
CA PRO A 95 -11.59 2.62 23.98
C PRO A 95 -12.70 2.34 22.97
N ALA A 96 -12.73 3.08 21.86
CA ALA A 96 -13.70 2.87 20.78
C ALA A 96 -13.51 1.51 20.08
N LEU A 97 -12.26 1.07 19.88
CA LEU A 97 -11.97 -0.26 19.36
C LEU A 97 -12.40 -1.34 20.35
N VAL A 98 -12.07 -1.17 21.65
CA VAL A 98 -12.47 -2.14 22.68
C VAL A 98 -13.99 -2.33 22.69
N ALA A 99 -14.75 -1.23 22.70
CA ALA A 99 -16.20 -1.27 22.67
C ALA A 99 -16.75 -1.96 21.40
N ALA A 100 -16.13 -1.69 20.25
CA ALA A 100 -16.53 -2.29 18.99
C ALA A 100 -16.34 -3.81 18.97
N GLU A 101 -15.19 -4.29 19.45
CA GLU A 101 -14.84 -5.72 19.45
C GLU A 101 -15.62 -6.54 20.49
N GLU A 102 -16.00 -5.94 21.62
CA GLU A 102 -16.85 -6.60 22.63
C GLU A 102 -18.26 -6.89 22.13
N SER A 103 -18.71 -6.18 21.09
CA SER A 103 -20.04 -6.30 20.50
C SER A 103 -19.99 -6.73 19.03
N SER A 104 -19.07 -7.65 18.68
CA SER A 104 -18.90 -8.11 17.30
C SER A 104 -20.11 -8.90 16.79
N THR A 105 -20.51 -8.62 15.54
CA THR A 105 -21.50 -9.40 14.80
C THR A 105 -20.88 -10.00 13.54
N VAL A 106 -21.48 -11.06 13.01
CA VAL A 106 -21.08 -11.69 11.75
C VAL A 106 -22.29 -11.71 10.81
N VAL A 107 -22.10 -11.24 9.59
CA VAL A 107 -23.06 -11.39 8.48
C VAL A 107 -22.41 -12.18 7.35
N LYS A 108 -23.15 -13.09 6.73
CA LYS A 108 -22.64 -13.99 5.70
C LYS A 108 -23.06 -13.54 4.32
N VAL A 109 -22.10 -13.45 3.40
CA VAL A 109 -22.32 -13.19 1.98
C VAL A 109 -22.05 -14.47 1.21
N ARG A 110 -23.01 -14.95 0.42
CA ARG A 110 -22.82 -16.07 -0.49
C ARG A 110 -23.59 -15.86 -1.78
N ALA A 111 -22.89 -15.91 -2.91
CA ALA A 111 -23.49 -15.73 -4.24
C ALA A 111 -24.62 -16.75 -4.55
N ASP A 112 -24.57 -17.95 -3.95
CA ASP A 112 -25.60 -18.99 -4.08
C ASP A 112 -26.91 -18.68 -3.32
N GLY A 113 -26.94 -17.62 -2.52
CA GLY A 113 -28.11 -17.20 -1.74
C GLY A 113 -28.29 -17.95 -0.41
N SER A 114 -27.33 -18.77 0.02
CA SER A 114 -27.37 -19.44 1.33
C SER A 114 -26.78 -18.62 2.49
N GLY A 115 -26.29 -17.40 2.21
CA GLY A 115 -25.90 -16.40 3.19
C GLY A 115 -27.03 -15.44 3.55
N ASP A 116 -26.74 -14.48 4.43
CA ASP A 116 -27.65 -13.37 4.77
C ASP A 116 -27.81 -12.40 3.59
N PHE A 117 -26.76 -12.25 2.78
CA PHE A 117 -26.74 -11.43 1.56
C PHE A 117 -26.16 -12.21 0.38
N LYS A 118 -26.51 -11.80 -0.84
CA LYS A 118 -25.94 -12.37 -2.08
C LYS A 118 -24.70 -11.63 -2.55
N THR A 119 -24.66 -10.34 -2.28
CA THR A 119 -23.59 -9.43 -2.73
C THR A 119 -22.87 -8.79 -1.55
N VAL A 120 -21.62 -8.36 -1.77
CA VAL A 120 -20.84 -7.68 -0.75
C VAL A 120 -21.36 -6.24 -0.55
N THR A 121 -21.82 -5.60 -1.63
CA THR A 121 -22.45 -4.27 -1.60
C THR A 121 -23.67 -4.24 -0.67
N GLU A 122 -24.57 -5.23 -0.74
CA GLU A 122 -25.74 -5.32 0.15
C GLU A 122 -25.32 -5.46 1.62
N ALA A 123 -24.31 -6.27 1.91
CA ALA A 123 -23.81 -6.45 3.26
C ALA A 123 -23.19 -5.16 3.82
N ILE A 124 -22.39 -4.43 3.04
CA ILE A 124 -21.85 -3.12 3.44
C ILE A 124 -22.97 -2.10 3.65
N ALA A 125 -23.98 -2.09 2.77
CA ALA A 125 -25.13 -1.20 2.89
C ALA A 125 -25.92 -1.44 4.18
N SER A 126 -25.99 -2.69 4.66
CA SER A 126 -26.69 -3.06 5.90
C SER A 126 -26.05 -2.50 7.18
N VAL A 127 -24.76 -2.14 7.15
CA VAL A 127 -24.08 -1.54 8.30
C VAL A 127 -24.54 -0.09 8.48
N PRO A 128 -25.03 0.34 9.65
CA PRO A 128 -25.53 1.69 9.84
C PRO A 128 -24.41 2.74 9.77
N ALA A 129 -24.73 3.94 9.32
CA ALA A 129 -23.85 5.09 9.49
C ALA A 129 -23.63 5.38 10.99
N GLY A 130 -22.41 5.80 11.35
CA GLY A 130 -21.99 5.97 12.74
C GLY A 130 -21.83 4.65 13.49
N ASN A 131 -21.54 3.55 12.77
CA ASN A 131 -21.36 2.24 13.38
C ASN A 131 -20.34 2.27 14.53
N THR A 132 -20.66 1.60 15.64
CA THR A 132 -19.79 1.53 16.83
C THR A 132 -19.43 0.10 17.21
N LYS A 133 -19.83 -0.88 16.39
CA LYS A 133 -19.66 -2.31 16.65
C LYS A 133 -18.83 -2.95 15.56
N ARG A 134 -17.99 -3.92 15.88
CA ARG A 134 -17.30 -4.71 14.87
C ARG A 134 -18.36 -5.47 14.05
N VAL A 135 -18.45 -5.22 12.75
CA VAL A 135 -19.29 -6.01 11.83
C VAL A 135 -18.39 -6.80 10.92
N VAL A 136 -18.37 -8.11 11.09
CA VAL A 136 -17.61 -9.01 10.21
C VAL A 136 -18.51 -9.48 9.08
N ILE A 137 -18.20 -9.02 7.88
CA ILE A 137 -18.76 -9.51 6.63
C ILE A 137 -17.94 -10.74 6.22
N TRP A 138 -18.45 -11.92 6.56
CA TRP A 138 -17.89 -13.20 6.15
C TRP A 138 -18.33 -13.50 4.72
N ILE A 139 -17.39 -13.59 3.79
CA ILE A 139 -17.65 -13.75 2.36
C ILE A 139 -17.26 -15.17 1.96
N GLY A 140 -18.24 -15.95 1.51
CA GLY A 140 -18.02 -17.30 1.01
C GLY A 140 -17.25 -17.29 -0.31
N GLU A 141 -16.58 -18.39 -0.60
CA GLU A 141 -15.86 -18.61 -1.86
C GLU A 141 -16.69 -18.21 -3.09
N GLY A 142 -16.04 -17.59 -4.06
CA GLY A 142 -16.68 -17.18 -5.31
C GLY A 142 -16.00 -15.94 -5.91
N VAL A 143 -16.50 -15.55 -7.08
CA VAL A 143 -16.11 -14.30 -7.75
C VAL A 143 -17.24 -13.30 -7.59
N TYR A 144 -16.94 -12.15 -7.00
CA TYR A 144 -17.87 -11.06 -6.75
C TYR A 144 -17.44 -9.88 -7.62
N LYS A 145 -18.08 -9.74 -8.80
CA LYS A 145 -17.81 -8.63 -9.73
C LYS A 145 -18.56 -7.38 -9.29
N GLU A 146 -17.99 -6.63 -8.36
CA GLU A 146 -18.60 -5.47 -7.70
C GLU A 146 -17.57 -4.35 -7.51
N LYS A 147 -17.99 -3.10 -7.69
CA LYS A 147 -17.19 -1.94 -7.28
C LYS A 147 -17.61 -1.54 -5.87
N LEU A 148 -16.75 -1.78 -4.89
CA LEU A 148 -17.06 -1.68 -3.48
C LEU A 148 -16.56 -0.36 -2.90
N THR A 149 -17.33 0.23 -2.00
CA THR A 149 -16.90 1.39 -1.20
C THR A 149 -17.38 1.18 0.23
N ILE A 150 -16.47 1.29 1.19
CA ILE A 150 -16.76 1.35 2.61
C ILE A 150 -16.59 2.79 3.05
N GLU A 151 -17.70 3.49 3.22
CA GLU A 151 -17.72 4.92 3.45
C GLU A 151 -17.15 5.29 4.82
N ARG A 152 -16.55 6.49 4.92
CA ARG A 152 -15.90 6.98 6.14
C ARG A 152 -16.76 6.88 7.41
N ASN A 153 -18.07 7.03 7.27
CA ASN A 153 -19.02 6.99 8.38
C ASN A 153 -19.41 5.56 8.81
N LYS A 154 -18.78 4.51 8.29
CA LYS A 154 -19.02 3.11 8.68
C LYS A 154 -17.75 2.42 9.24
N PRO A 155 -17.17 2.91 10.36
CA PRO A 155 -15.96 2.31 10.92
C PRO A 155 -16.21 0.90 11.45
N PHE A 156 -15.13 0.17 11.78
CA PHE A 156 -15.15 -1.17 12.37
C PHE A 156 -15.78 -2.26 11.50
N ILE A 157 -15.67 -2.15 10.17
CA ILE A 157 -16.03 -3.24 9.25
C ILE A 157 -14.84 -4.17 9.04
N THR A 158 -15.10 -5.47 9.06
CA THR A 158 -14.15 -6.50 8.63
C THR A 158 -14.69 -7.20 7.39
N LEU A 159 -13.88 -7.30 6.32
CA LEU A 159 -14.11 -8.26 5.24
C LEU A 159 -13.27 -9.51 5.49
N TYR A 160 -13.91 -10.67 5.59
CA TYR A 160 -13.24 -11.92 5.94
C TYR A 160 -13.61 -13.03 4.96
N GLY A 161 -12.61 -13.67 4.36
CA GLY A 161 -12.75 -14.94 3.64
C GLY A 161 -12.17 -16.12 4.42
N SER A 162 -12.38 -17.33 3.91
CA SER A 162 -11.69 -18.51 4.44
C SER A 162 -10.28 -18.62 3.83
N PRO A 163 -9.22 -18.88 4.60
CA PRO A 163 -7.84 -18.90 4.09
C PRO A 163 -7.60 -19.89 2.95
N ASN A 164 -8.30 -21.02 2.96
CA ASN A 164 -8.20 -22.05 1.92
C ASN A 164 -9.13 -21.81 0.72
N ASN A 165 -10.12 -20.92 0.86
CA ASN A 165 -11.16 -20.64 -0.14
C ASN A 165 -11.44 -19.13 -0.17
N MET A 166 -10.41 -18.35 -0.52
CA MET A 166 -10.49 -16.90 -0.52
C MET A 166 -11.44 -16.42 -1.63
N PRO A 167 -12.43 -15.57 -1.32
CA PRO A 167 -13.27 -14.97 -2.35
C PRO A 167 -12.45 -13.97 -3.19
N ASN A 168 -12.81 -13.86 -4.47
CA ASN A 168 -12.25 -12.86 -5.38
C ASN A 168 -13.24 -11.69 -5.53
N LEU A 169 -12.84 -10.52 -5.01
CA LEU A 169 -13.52 -9.24 -5.21
C LEU A 169 -12.89 -8.57 -6.43
N THR A 170 -13.66 -8.39 -7.51
CA THR A 170 -13.10 -7.96 -8.80
C THR A 170 -13.93 -6.88 -9.48
N PHE A 171 -13.28 -5.96 -10.18
CA PHE A 171 -13.91 -4.97 -11.04
C PHE A 171 -12.90 -4.52 -12.13
N ASP A 172 -13.38 -3.91 -13.21
CA ASP A 172 -12.60 -3.49 -14.38
C ASP A 172 -12.63 -1.97 -14.57
N GLY A 173 -12.46 -1.23 -13.47
CA GLY A 173 -12.39 0.23 -13.51
C GLY A 173 -11.00 0.74 -13.89
N ASP A 174 -10.94 1.70 -14.82
CA ASP A 174 -9.70 2.40 -15.18
C ASP A 174 -9.81 3.93 -14.97
N ALA A 175 -8.67 4.60 -14.97
CA ALA A 175 -8.59 6.03 -14.76
C ALA A 175 -9.21 6.85 -15.89
N LYS A 176 -9.24 6.32 -17.11
CA LYS A 176 -9.94 6.98 -18.22
C LYS A 176 -11.42 7.19 -17.93
N LYS A 177 -12.07 6.21 -17.27
CA LYS A 177 -13.49 6.31 -16.92
C LYS A 177 -13.74 6.94 -15.56
N TYR A 178 -12.91 6.63 -14.56
CA TYR A 178 -13.19 6.97 -13.16
C TYR A 178 -12.20 7.98 -12.55
N GLY A 179 -11.10 8.28 -13.23
CA GLY A 179 -9.89 8.82 -12.58
C GLY A 179 -9.17 7.74 -11.77
N THR A 180 -7.88 7.94 -11.52
CA THR A 180 -7.01 6.95 -10.85
C THR A 180 -7.63 6.45 -9.55
N VAL A 181 -7.94 7.38 -8.65
CA VAL A 181 -8.42 7.09 -7.29
C VAL A 181 -9.74 6.33 -7.26
N TYR A 182 -10.70 6.67 -8.12
CA TYR A 182 -12.01 6.00 -8.14
C TYR A 182 -12.06 4.79 -9.09
N SER A 183 -10.97 4.45 -9.79
CA SER A 183 -10.88 3.22 -10.58
C SER A 183 -10.88 1.94 -9.73
N ALA A 184 -10.61 2.08 -8.42
CA ALA A 184 -10.46 0.98 -7.49
C ALA A 184 -11.65 0.00 -7.43
N THR A 185 -11.35 -1.30 -7.42
CA THR A 185 -12.33 -2.36 -7.10
C THR A 185 -12.85 -2.22 -5.67
N LEU A 186 -11.96 -2.00 -4.70
CA LEU A 186 -12.33 -1.75 -3.30
C LEU A 186 -11.80 -0.39 -2.83
N ILE A 187 -12.72 0.48 -2.39
CA ILE A 187 -12.37 1.76 -1.74
C ILE A 187 -12.73 1.67 -0.26
N VAL A 188 -11.76 1.93 0.62
CA VAL A 188 -11.97 1.93 2.07
C VAL A 188 -11.62 3.29 2.65
N GLU A 189 -12.64 4.02 3.10
CA GLU A 189 -12.47 5.31 3.78
C GLU A 189 -12.73 5.21 5.29
N ALA A 190 -13.30 4.10 5.74
CA ALA A 190 -13.66 3.83 7.12
C ALA A 190 -12.46 3.45 8.00
N GLU A 191 -12.42 4.00 9.21
CA GLU A 191 -11.38 3.67 10.19
C GLU A 191 -11.56 2.27 10.82
N TYR A 192 -10.46 1.72 11.33
CA TYR A 192 -10.41 0.38 11.97
C TYR A 192 -10.87 -0.77 11.06
N PHE A 193 -10.71 -0.57 9.75
CA PHE A 193 -10.98 -1.59 8.75
C PHE A 193 -10.09 -2.82 8.93
N VAL A 194 -10.64 -4.01 8.74
CA VAL A 194 -9.85 -5.24 8.67
C VAL A 194 -10.19 -6.02 7.40
N ALA A 195 -9.17 -6.46 6.68
CA ALA A 195 -9.30 -7.43 5.60
C ALA A 195 -8.51 -8.69 5.96
N ALA A 196 -9.13 -9.86 5.78
CA ALA A 196 -8.43 -11.12 5.98
C ALA A 196 -8.85 -12.16 4.93
N ASN A 197 -7.85 -12.82 4.32
CA ASN A 197 -8.05 -13.93 3.39
C ASN A 197 -8.91 -13.57 2.18
N LEU A 198 -8.53 -12.53 1.44
CA LEU A 198 -9.27 -12.04 0.27
C LEU A 198 -8.35 -11.97 -0.95
N VAL A 199 -8.90 -12.22 -2.13
CA VAL A 199 -8.32 -11.75 -3.39
C VAL A 199 -9.07 -10.49 -3.80
N ILE A 200 -8.33 -9.42 -4.08
CA ILE A 200 -8.83 -8.14 -4.52
C ILE A 200 -8.12 -7.84 -5.84
N GLU A 201 -8.88 -7.82 -6.92
CA GLU A 201 -8.35 -7.77 -8.28
C GLU A 201 -8.95 -6.58 -9.03
N ASN A 202 -8.12 -5.87 -9.79
CA ASN A 202 -8.61 -5.08 -10.90
C ASN A 202 -8.36 -5.82 -12.22
N SER A 203 -9.44 -6.23 -12.87
CA SER A 203 -9.38 -7.04 -14.09
C SER A 203 -9.29 -6.19 -15.37
N SER A 204 -9.04 -4.88 -15.27
CA SER A 204 -8.74 -4.05 -16.44
C SER A 204 -7.52 -4.60 -17.20
N PRO A 205 -7.52 -4.50 -18.53
CA PRO A 205 -6.42 -5.01 -19.33
C PRO A 205 -5.12 -4.27 -18.99
N ARG A 206 -3.99 -4.96 -19.11
CA ARG A 206 -2.66 -4.36 -18.94
C ARG A 206 -2.56 -3.09 -19.78
N PRO A 207 -2.06 -1.97 -19.21
CA PRO A 207 -1.86 -0.75 -19.96
C PRO A 207 -0.96 -0.98 -21.18
N ASP A 208 -1.34 -0.41 -22.31
CA ASP A 208 -0.65 -0.44 -23.60
C ASP A 208 0.05 0.89 -23.92
N GLY A 209 0.28 1.72 -22.90
CA GLY A 209 0.82 3.08 -23.03
C GLY A 209 -0.24 4.16 -23.27
N ARG A 210 -1.54 3.80 -23.30
CA ARG A 210 -2.63 4.77 -23.37
C ARG A 210 -2.72 5.66 -22.12
N GLU A 211 -3.17 6.89 -22.34
CA GLU A 211 -3.59 7.77 -21.25
C GLU A 211 -4.76 7.16 -20.45
N GLY A 212 -4.72 7.29 -19.12
CA GLY A 212 -5.74 6.75 -18.23
C GLY A 212 -5.68 5.22 -18.03
N GLY A 213 -4.49 4.62 -18.20
CA GLY A 213 -4.27 3.18 -18.01
C GLY A 213 -4.22 2.71 -16.55
N GLN A 214 -4.17 3.62 -15.57
CA GLN A 214 -4.14 3.28 -14.14
C GLN A 214 -5.42 2.52 -13.75
N ALA A 215 -5.29 1.46 -12.95
CA ALA A 215 -6.39 0.58 -12.59
C ALA A 215 -6.15 -0.08 -11.23
N LEU A 216 -6.73 0.51 -10.18
CA LEU A 216 -6.49 0.12 -8.79
C LEU A 216 -7.26 -1.16 -8.43
N ALA A 217 -6.61 -2.12 -7.78
CA ALA A 217 -7.31 -3.18 -7.07
C ALA A 217 -7.94 -2.63 -5.77
N ALA A 218 -7.18 -1.83 -5.02
CA ALA A 218 -7.68 -1.24 -3.79
C ALA A 218 -7.17 0.18 -3.56
N ARG A 219 -8.02 0.97 -2.87
CA ARG A 219 -7.64 2.20 -2.20
C ARG A 219 -7.94 2.08 -0.73
N ILE A 220 -6.92 2.18 0.12
CA ILE A 220 -7.05 2.15 1.58
C ILE A 220 -6.67 3.53 2.12
N ARG A 221 -7.63 4.22 2.72
CA ARG A 221 -7.48 5.58 3.27
C ARG A 221 -7.90 5.68 4.74
N GLY A 222 -8.80 4.80 5.18
CA GLY A 222 -9.30 4.81 6.54
C GLY A 222 -8.19 4.47 7.54
N ASN A 223 -7.99 5.35 8.53
CA ASN A 223 -6.93 5.17 9.51
C ASN A 223 -7.06 3.85 10.28
N LYS A 224 -5.93 3.25 10.67
CA LYS A 224 -5.86 2.03 11.49
C LYS A 224 -6.42 0.79 10.78
N ALA A 225 -6.02 0.59 9.52
CA ALA A 225 -6.41 -0.58 8.73
C ALA A 225 -5.44 -1.76 8.92
N ALA A 226 -5.97 -2.94 9.19
CA ALA A 226 -5.18 -4.19 9.29
C ALA A 226 -5.54 -5.16 8.17
N ILE A 227 -4.54 -5.61 7.42
CA ILE A 227 -4.69 -6.45 6.24
C ILE A 227 -3.86 -7.72 6.41
N TYR A 228 -4.52 -8.88 6.37
CA TYR A 228 -3.93 -10.17 6.69
C TYR A 228 -4.17 -11.19 5.58
N ASN A 229 -3.09 -11.75 5.02
CA ASN A 229 -3.20 -12.81 4.01
C ASN A 229 -4.14 -12.42 2.84
N CYS A 230 -4.00 -11.19 2.34
CA CYS A 230 -4.76 -10.69 1.19
C CYS A 230 -3.88 -10.65 -0.06
N LYS A 231 -4.51 -10.81 -1.23
CA LYS A 231 -3.87 -10.67 -2.53
C LYS A 231 -4.43 -9.43 -3.23
N PHE A 232 -3.56 -8.52 -3.65
CA PHE A 232 -3.90 -7.36 -4.47
C PHE A 232 -3.31 -7.58 -5.86
N ILE A 233 -4.16 -7.68 -6.87
CA ILE A 233 -3.76 -8.07 -8.23
C ILE A 233 -4.18 -6.99 -9.21
N GLY A 234 -3.21 -6.50 -9.98
CA GLY A 234 -3.40 -5.45 -10.97
C GLY A 234 -2.12 -5.22 -11.79
N PHE A 235 -2.05 -4.06 -12.45
CA PHE A 235 -0.87 -3.65 -13.21
C PHE A 235 -0.34 -2.30 -12.70
N GLN A 236 -0.71 -1.21 -13.37
CA GLN A 236 -0.34 0.13 -12.93
C GLN A 236 -1.26 0.57 -11.79
N ASP A 237 -0.66 1.07 -10.71
CA ASP A 237 -1.33 1.62 -9.53
C ASP A 237 -2.20 0.60 -8.76
N THR A 238 -1.78 -0.67 -8.67
CA THR A 238 -2.57 -1.75 -8.03
C THR A 238 -3.11 -1.40 -6.64
N LEU A 239 -2.29 -0.85 -5.75
CA LEU A 239 -2.66 -0.52 -4.38
C LEU A 239 -2.39 0.95 -4.09
N CYS A 240 -3.46 1.73 -3.97
CA CYS A 240 -3.42 3.07 -3.41
C CYS A 240 -3.48 2.98 -1.88
N ASP A 241 -2.31 2.92 -1.25
CA ASP A 241 -2.15 3.03 0.19
C ASP A 241 -2.12 4.52 0.60
N ASP A 242 -3.31 5.12 0.56
CA ASP A 242 -3.57 6.56 0.39
C ASP A 242 -3.18 7.39 1.62
N ASP A 243 -3.72 7.07 2.80
CA ASP A 243 -3.52 7.86 4.03
C ASP A 243 -3.84 7.01 5.26
N GLY A 244 -3.34 7.39 6.44
CA GLY A 244 -3.57 6.68 7.70
C GLY A 244 -2.44 5.73 8.12
N MET A 245 -2.62 5.06 9.26
CA MET A 245 -1.69 4.06 9.79
C MET A 245 -2.14 2.65 9.43
N HIS A 246 -1.35 1.89 8.68
CA HIS A 246 -1.76 0.57 8.19
C HIS A 246 -0.73 -0.53 8.48
N VAL A 247 -1.23 -1.76 8.61
CA VAL A 247 -0.40 -2.97 8.69
C VAL A 247 -0.86 -3.97 7.66
N TYR A 248 0.06 -4.40 6.81
CA TYR A 248 -0.13 -5.50 5.86
C TYR A 248 0.75 -6.65 6.30
N LYS A 249 0.18 -7.82 6.61
CA LYS A 249 0.95 -9.00 7.01
C LYS A 249 0.60 -10.19 6.12
N ASP A 250 1.63 -10.93 5.71
CA ASP A 250 1.53 -12.14 4.89
C ASP A 250 0.75 -11.91 3.59
N SER A 251 0.81 -10.71 3.02
CA SER A 251 0.04 -10.33 1.83
C SER A 251 0.82 -10.52 0.55
N PHE A 252 0.12 -10.59 -0.56
CA PHE A 252 0.68 -10.64 -1.91
C PHE A 252 0.21 -9.40 -2.67
N ILE A 253 1.13 -8.66 -3.27
CA ILE A 253 0.83 -7.47 -4.07
C ILE A 253 1.54 -7.63 -5.40
N GLU A 254 0.78 -7.56 -6.50
CA GLU A 254 1.28 -7.70 -7.86
C GLU A 254 1.03 -6.44 -8.70
N GLY A 255 2.01 -6.05 -9.51
CA GLY A 255 1.82 -4.98 -10.47
C GLY A 255 3.04 -4.62 -11.32
N THR A 256 2.91 -3.53 -12.06
CA THR A 256 3.94 -2.99 -12.97
C THR A 256 4.50 -1.68 -12.42
N VAL A 257 3.80 -0.56 -12.65
CA VAL A 257 4.27 0.81 -12.37
C VAL A 257 3.50 1.33 -11.16
N ASP A 258 4.22 1.92 -10.21
CA ASP A 258 3.71 2.52 -8.98
C ASP A 258 2.67 1.65 -8.26
N PHE A 259 2.89 0.33 -8.27
CA PHE A 259 1.81 -0.58 -7.87
C PHE A 259 1.52 -0.56 -6.36
N ILE A 260 2.36 0.12 -5.58
CA ILE A 260 2.05 0.62 -4.23
C ILE A 260 2.33 2.13 -4.20
N PHE A 261 1.30 2.94 -4.02
CA PHE A 261 1.43 4.40 -4.03
C PHE A 261 0.47 5.08 -3.06
N GLY A 262 0.74 6.35 -2.72
CA GLY A 262 -0.03 7.10 -1.74
C GLY A 262 0.85 7.66 -0.61
N LYS A 263 0.23 8.05 0.50
CA LYS A 263 0.85 8.79 1.61
C LYS A 263 0.66 8.14 2.97
N ALA A 264 0.23 6.88 3.05
CA ALA A 264 0.03 6.24 4.34
C ALA A 264 1.35 6.07 5.14
N THR A 265 1.19 5.83 6.44
CA THR A 265 2.24 5.36 7.35
C THR A 265 2.05 3.86 7.51
N SER A 266 2.79 3.05 6.76
CA SER A 266 2.46 1.63 6.62
C SER A 266 3.63 0.71 6.89
N LEU A 267 3.33 -0.37 7.61
CA LEU A 267 4.26 -1.46 7.87
C LEU A 267 3.78 -2.72 7.15
N TYR A 268 4.52 -3.12 6.13
CA TYR A 268 4.36 -4.37 5.39
C TYR A 268 5.28 -5.43 5.98
N LEU A 269 4.71 -6.48 6.55
CA LEU A 269 5.40 -7.58 7.21
C LEU A 269 5.25 -8.86 6.39
N ASN A 270 6.37 -9.53 6.11
CA ASN A 270 6.38 -10.85 5.49
C ASN A 270 5.52 -10.96 4.22
N SER A 271 5.47 -9.90 3.42
CA SER A 271 4.62 -9.83 2.23
C SER A 271 5.44 -10.07 0.95
N GLN A 272 4.79 -10.59 -0.07
CA GLN A 272 5.39 -10.78 -1.39
C GLN A 272 5.00 -9.63 -2.32
N LEU A 273 6.00 -8.98 -2.90
CA LEU A 273 5.88 -7.91 -3.88
C LEU A 273 6.27 -8.49 -5.24
N ASN A 274 5.27 -8.82 -6.06
CA ASN A 274 5.46 -9.53 -7.33
C ASN A 274 5.43 -8.56 -8.51
N VAL A 275 6.60 -8.27 -9.08
CA VAL A 275 6.68 -7.40 -10.25
C VAL A 275 6.37 -8.21 -11.50
N VAL A 276 5.39 -7.78 -12.29
CA VAL A 276 5.03 -8.44 -13.55
C VAL A 276 5.37 -7.57 -14.74
N GLY A 277 5.53 -8.22 -15.90
CA GLY A 277 5.56 -7.52 -17.18
C GLY A 277 6.94 -7.30 -17.79
N VAL A 278 7.63 -8.41 -18.08
CA VAL A 278 8.94 -8.52 -18.74
C VAL A 278 9.26 -7.37 -19.70
N GLY A 279 10.40 -6.72 -19.45
CA GLY A 279 10.97 -5.68 -20.32
C GLY A 279 10.32 -4.30 -20.19
N GLY A 280 9.15 -4.20 -19.55
CA GLY A 280 8.50 -2.93 -19.22
C GLY A 280 9.09 -2.25 -17.99
N LEU A 281 8.70 -0.99 -17.76
CA LEU A 281 8.97 -0.27 -16.53
C LEU A 281 8.27 -0.96 -15.36
N GLY A 282 9.03 -1.25 -14.30
CA GLY A 282 8.53 -1.73 -13.03
C GLY A 282 8.87 -0.72 -11.93
N VAL A 283 7.91 -0.32 -11.10
CA VAL A 283 8.17 0.53 -9.94
C VAL A 283 7.29 0.03 -8.79
N ILE A 284 7.93 -0.41 -7.72
CA ILE A 284 7.24 -1.01 -6.58
C ILE A 284 6.53 0.06 -5.75
N ALA A 285 7.25 1.11 -5.34
CA ALA A 285 6.74 2.13 -4.44
C ALA A 285 6.81 3.56 -5.00
N ALA A 286 5.72 4.31 -4.87
CA ALA A 286 5.66 5.74 -5.15
C ALA A 286 4.99 6.46 -3.97
N HIS A 287 5.80 6.86 -2.97
CA HIS A 287 5.29 7.54 -1.76
C HIS A 287 5.14 9.05 -1.98
N SER A 288 4.02 9.63 -1.55
CA SER A 288 3.67 11.05 -1.78
C SER A 288 3.88 11.96 -0.58
N ARG A 289 4.82 11.65 0.31
CA ARG A 289 5.20 12.58 1.39
C ARG A 289 5.74 13.89 0.83
N GLU A 290 5.17 15.01 1.32
CA GLU A 290 5.44 16.37 0.82
C GLU A 290 6.31 17.21 1.74
N LYS A 291 6.49 16.83 3.01
CA LYS A 291 7.16 17.66 4.03
C LYS A 291 8.01 16.81 4.98
N GLU A 292 9.02 17.44 5.58
CA GLU A 292 9.95 16.81 6.53
C GLU A 292 9.29 16.34 7.84
N ASP A 293 8.31 17.07 8.34
CA ASP A 293 7.65 16.80 9.61
C ASP A 293 6.51 15.78 9.52
N ASP A 294 6.15 15.36 8.29
CA ASP A 294 5.14 14.32 8.06
C ASP A 294 5.70 12.93 8.46
N PRO A 295 5.05 12.19 9.36
CA PRO A 295 5.52 10.87 9.82
C PRO A 295 5.23 9.74 8.82
N SER A 296 4.56 10.01 7.70
CA SER A 296 4.23 9.01 6.68
C SER A 296 5.44 8.36 5.98
N GLY A 297 5.24 7.17 5.46
CA GLY A 297 6.28 6.41 4.77
C GLY A 297 5.93 4.93 4.73
N TYR A 298 6.49 4.23 3.75
CA TYR A 298 6.33 2.79 3.62
C TYR A 298 7.55 2.06 4.20
N VAL A 299 7.29 1.05 5.02
CA VAL A 299 8.31 0.15 5.57
C VAL A 299 7.96 -1.28 5.17
N PHE A 300 8.84 -1.90 4.38
CA PHE A 300 8.75 -3.29 3.99
C PHE A 300 9.76 -4.11 4.78
N ALA A 301 9.29 -4.94 5.72
CA ALA A 301 10.14 -5.74 6.59
C ALA A 301 9.89 -7.25 6.38
N HIS A 302 10.97 -8.02 6.16
CA HIS A 302 10.91 -9.45 5.84
C HIS A 302 10.11 -9.82 4.59
N CYS A 303 9.86 -8.84 3.73
CA CYS A 303 9.18 -9.02 2.45
C CYS A 303 10.08 -9.76 1.45
N SER A 304 9.49 -10.17 0.34
CA SER A 304 10.22 -10.69 -0.82
C SER A 304 9.80 -9.98 -2.09
N ILE A 305 10.76 -9.55 -2.90
CA ILE A 305 10.55 -9.01 -4.23
C ILE A 305 10.83 -10.12 -5.25
N THR A 306 9.82 -10.46 -6.04
CA THR A 306 9.85 -11.56 -7.01
C THR A 306 9.25 -11.14 -8.35
N GLY A 307 9.13 -12.09 -9.27
CA GLY A 307 8.31 -11.96 -10.46
C GLY A 307 9.13 -11.97 -11.75
N THR A 308 8.58 -11.32 -12.76
CA THR A 308 9.10 -11.26 -14.13
C THR A 308 9.59 -9.86 -14.51
N GLY A 309 9.88 -9.04 -13.49
CA GLY A 309 10.62 -7.79 -13.65
C GLY A 309 11.97 -8.01 -14.34
N GLY A 310 12.70 -6.93 -14.55
CA GLY A 310 13.94 -6.99 -15.31
C GLY A 310 14.77 -5.73 -15.12
N PRO A 311 15.67 -5.40 -16.06
CA PRO A 311 16.59 -4.30 -15.87
C PRO A 311 15.89 -2.95 -15.70
N ASN A 312 14.61 -2.78 -16.05
CA ASN A 312 13.88 -1.52 -15.91
C ASN A 312 12.98 -1.46 -14.66
N THR A 313 13.30 -2.21 -13.61
CA THR A 313 12.48 -2.26 -12.39
C THR A 313 13.17 -1.58 -11.21
N TYR A 314 12.43 -0.77 -10.47
CA TYR A 314 12.92 0.00 -9.34
C TYR A 314 12.15 -0.33 -8.06
N LEU A 315 12.86 -0.30 -6.92
CA LEU A 315 12.29 -0.38 -5.57
C LEU A 315 11.27 0.73 -5.30
N GLY A 316 11.50 1.89 -5.89
CA GLY A 316 10.55 2.98 -5.85
C GLY A 316 11.08 4.23 -6.54
N ARG A 317 10.22 5.26 -6.58
CA ARG A 317 10.56 6.56 -7.16
C ARG A 317 9.99 7.74 -6.40
N SER A 318 10.60 8.90 -6.59
CA SER A 318 10.25 10.13 -5.86
C SER A 318 9.04 10.85 -6.45
N TRP A 319 7.85 10.27 -6.27
CA TRP A 319 6.59 10.90 -6.71
C TRP A 319 6.38 12.29 -6.10
N ARG A 320 6.87 12.50 -4.86
CA ARG A 320 6.89 13.79 -4.16
C ARG A 320 8.25 14.08 -3.49
N PRO A 321 8.56 15.35 -3.17
CA PRO A 321 9.89 15.79 -2.77
C PRO A 321 10.43 15.13 -1.50
N TRP A 322 9.56 14.66 -0.60
CA TRP A 322 9.94 14.06 0.69
C TRP A 322 9.59 12.58 0.77
N SER A 323 9.39 11.92 -0.37
CA SER A 323 9.08 10.50 -0.51
C SER A 323 9.95 9.65 0.43
N ARG A 324 9.30 8.75 1.19
CA ARG A 324 9.97 7.92 2.19
C ARG A 324 9.58 6.46 2.05
N VAL A 325 10.58 5.63 1.72
CA VAL A 325 10.44 4.19 1.53
C VAL A 325 11.63 3.48 2.15
N VAL A 326 11.37 2.44 2.93
CA VAL A 326 12.39 1.62 3.59
C VAL A 326 12.14 0.15 3.28
N PHE A 327 13.16 -0.54 2.78
CA PHE A 327 13.21 -1.99 2.65
C PHE A 327 14.20 -2.58 3.66
N ALA A 328 13.71 -3.42 4.56
CA ALA A 328 14.50 -4.02 5.62
C ALA A 328 14.33 -5.54 5.62
N TYR A 329 15.44 -6.28 5.74
CA TYR A 329 15.45 -7.75 5.72
C TYR A 329 14.71 -8.34 4.50
N THR A 330 14.69 -7.61 3.38
CA THR A 330 13.90 -7.99 2.21
C THR A 330 14.75 -8.87 1.30
N THR A 331 14.19 -10.00 0.86
CA THR A 331 14.84 -10.83 -0.17
C THR A 331 14.48 -10.32 -1.55
N ILE A 332 15.48 -10.01 -2.38
CA ILE A 332 15.30 -9.37 -3.68
C ILE A 332 15.81 -10.33 -4.77
N ALA A 333 14.90 -10.79 -5.63
CA ALA A 333 15.25 -11.57 -6.82
C ALA A 333 16.03 -10.73 -7.85
N ASP A 334 16.58 -11.39 -8.88
CA ASP A 334 17.34 -10.73 -9.96
C ASP A 334 16.38 -10.05 -10.96
N VAL A 335 15.69 -9.04 -10.45
CA VAL A 335 14.58 -8.36 -11.14
C VAL A 335 14.68 -6.85 -11.04
N LEU A 336 15.78 -6.28 -10.52
CA LEU A 336 15.95 -4.84 -10.31
C LEU A 336 17.00 -4.23 -11.24
N HIS A 337 16.76 -2.97 -11.62
CA HIS A 337 17.80 -2.09 -12.15
C HIS A 337 18.89 -1.89 -11.08
N PRO A 338 20.19 -1.91 -11.42
CA PRO A 338 21.28 -1.76 -10.43
C PRO A 338 21.21 -0.47 -9.59
N GLU A 339 20.71 0.62 -10.18
CA GLU A 339 20.48 1.89 -9.49
C GLU A 339 19.41 1.80 -8.37
N GLY A 340 18.51 0.82 -8.46
CA GLY A 340 17.51 0.45 -7.45
C GLY A 340 16.36 1.43 -7.29
N TRP A 341 16.58 2.73 -7.52
CA TRP A 341 15.62 3.81 -7.26
C TRP A 341 15.63 4.81 -8.42
N ASP A 342 14.56 5.57 -8.58
CA ASP A 342 14.37 6.57 -9.64
C ASP A 342 13.96 7.93 -9.05
N ASP A 343 14.60 9.01 -9.49
CA ASP A 343 14.29 10.39 -9.05
C ASP A 343 13.17 11.05 -9.88
N MET A 344 12.64 10.34 -10.87
CA MET A 344 11.68 10.89 -11.84
C MET A 344 12.19 12.14 -12.56
N ASN A 345 13.51 12.28 -12.72
CA ASN A 345 14.17 13.45 -13.29
C ASN A 345 13.94 14.73 -12.46
N HIS A 346 13.84 14.59 -11.14
CA HIS A 346 13.76 15.67 -10.15
C HIS A 346 14.98 15.66 -9.21
N PRO A 347 16.17 16.06 -9.69
CA PRO A 347 17.41 16.03 -8.89
C PRO A 347 17.38 16.97 -7.67
N ASP A 348 16.43 17.89 -7.61
CA ASP A 348 16.14 18.71 -6.44
C ASP A 348 15.56 17.90 -5.27
N PHE A 349 14.94 16.75 -5.53
CA PHE A 349 14.36 15.86 -4.51
C PHE A 349 15.41 14.97 -3.85
N ASP A 350 16.55 14.73 -4.50
CA ASP A 350 17.67 13.89 -4.01
C ASP A 350 18.13 14.26 -2.59
N LYS A 351 17.95 15.53 -2.19
CA LYS A 351 18.36 16.05 -0.88
C LYS A 351 17.36 15.76 0.24
N THR A 352 16.12 15.45 -0.10
CA THR A 352 14.98 15.42 0.82
C THR A 352 14.28 14.07 0.87
N VAL A 353 14.37 13.26 -0.17
CA VAL A 353 13.85 11.88 -0.16
C VAL A 353 14.58 11.00 0.85
N PHE A 354 13.88 9.98 1.35
CA PHE A 354 14.46 8.98 2.24
C PHE A 354 14.21 7.59 1.64
N PHE A 355 15.17 7.13 0.84
CA PHE A 355 15.19 5.79 0.26
C PHE A 355 16.21 4.93 1.00
N GLY A 356 15.71 4.02 1.85
CA GLY A 356 16.51 3.21 2.74
C GLY A 356 16.47 1.73 2.39
N GLU A 357 17.63 1.09 2.34
CA GLU A 357 17.79 -0.37 2.34
C GLU A 357 18.53 -0.79 3.60
N TYR A 358 18.13 -1.89 4.23
CA TYR A 358 18.76 -2.41 5.44
C TYR A 358 18.79 -3.93 5.46
N LYS A 359 20.00 -4.50 5.42
CA LYS A 359 20.24 -5.95 5.53
C LYS A 359 19.33 -6.79 4.62
N SER A 360 19.04 -6.27 3.42
CA SER A 360 18.36 -7.00 2.35
C SER A 360 19.32 -8.04 1.75
N SER A 361 18.78 -9.08 1.12
CA SER A 361 19.56 -10.21 0.60
C SER A 361 19.05 -10.68 -0.76
N GLY A 362 19.79 -11.56 -1.42
CA GLY A 362 19.43 -12.09 -2.74
C GLY A 362 20.13 -11.36 -3.88
N PRO A 363 20.02 -11.87 -5.12
CA PRO A 363 20.79 -11.37 -6.25
C PRO A 363 20.51 -9.91 -6.64
N GLY A 364 19.29 -9.41 -6.40
CA GLY A 364 18.94 -8.00 -6.66
C GLY A 364 19.33 -7.03 -5.54
N ALA A 365 19.89 -7.53 -4.43
CA ALA A 365 20.24 -6.74 -3.26
C ALA A 365 21.66 -6.15 -3.29
N GLU A 366 22.41 -6.29 -4.39
CA GLU A 366 23.72 -5.63 -4.53
C GLU A 366 23.54 -4.11 -4.58
N THR A 367 24.32 -3.39 -3.78
CA THR A 367 24.14 -1.95 -3.53
C THR A 367 25.22 -1.08 -4.14
N SER A 368 26.32 -1.65 -4.65
CA SER A 368 27.49 -0.90 -5.15
C SER A 368 27.16 0.11 -6.27
N SER A 369 26.07 -0.15 -7.01
CA SER A 369 25.63 0.66 -8.15
C SER A 369 24.37 1.47 -7.86
N ARG A 370 23.89 1.49 -6.60
CA ARG A 370 22.72 2.27 -6.22
C ARG A 370 22.97 3.75 -6.44
N ILE A 371 21.90 4.49 -6.70
CA ILE A 371 21.99 5.94 -6.79
C ILE A 371 22.51 6.55 -5.48
N LYS A 372 23.28 7.63 -5.61
CA LYS A 372 24.12 8.18 -4.53
C LYS A 372 23.33 8.71 -3.33
N PHE A 373 22.08 9.09 -3.52
CA PHE A 373 21.23 9.64 -2.47
C PHE A 373 20.35 8.58 -1.77
N SER A 374 20.37 7.33 -2.25
CA SER A 374 19.85 6.20 -1.48
C SER A 374 20.76 5.89 -0.28
N LYS A 375 20.20 5.24 0.74
CA LYS A 375 20.87 5.00 2.01
C LYS A 375 20.92 3.51 2.32
N GLN A 376 22.13 3.03 2.61
CA GLN A 376 22.31 1.78 3.33
C GLN A 376 22.26 2.12 4.82
N LEU A 377 21.15 1.77 5.46
CA LEU A 377 20.88 2.20 6.84
C LEU A 377 21.75 1.43 7.83
N SER A 378 22.15 2.11 8.89
CA SER A 378 22.70 1.47 10.10
C SER A 378 21.58 0.97 11.02
N ASP A 379 21.95 0.12 11.98
CA ASP A 379 21.05 -0.35 13.04
C ASP A 379 20.36 0.82 13.78
N ALA A 380 21.06 1.95 13.97
CA ALA A 380 20.51 3.13 14.64
C ALA A 380 19.50 3.90 13.76
N GLU A 381 19.76 4.00 12.45
CA GLU A 381 18.91 4.74 11.52
C GLU A 381 17.62 4.00 11.18
N VAL A 382 17.67 2.66 11.14
CA VAL A 382 16.50 1.84 10.79
C VAL A 382 15.55 1.61 11.97
N LYS A 383 16.07 1.65 13.20
CA LYS A 383 15.33 1.34 14.44
C LYS A 383 13.97 2.05 14.58
N PRO A 384 13.81 3.35 14.23
CA PRO A 384 12.51 4.02 14.33
C PRO A 384 11.43 3.44 13.40
N PHE A 385 11.83 2.78 12.31
CA PHE A 385 10.93 2.21 11.31
C PHE A 385 10.59 0.74 11.60
N LEU A 386 11.51 -0.01 12.21
CA LEU A 386 11.38 -1.45 12.46
C LEU A 386 10.69 -1.79 13.78
N SER A 387 9.55 -1.18 14.04
CA SER A 387 8.77 -1.44 15.25
C SER A 387 7.27 -1.28 14.97
N LEU A 388 6.43 -1.94 15.77
CA LEU A 388 4.98 -1.69 15.75
C LEU A 388 4.64 -0.26 16.20
N ASP A 389 5.55 0.38 16.94
CA ASP A 389 5.42 1.78 17.34
C ASP A 389 5.38 2.74 16.15
N TYR A 390 6.00 2.38 15.02
CA TYR A 390 6.01 3.19 13.79
C TYR A 390 4.59 3.52 13.30
N VAL A 391 3.67 2.57 13.46
CA VAL A 391 2.25 2.72 13.10
C VAL A 391 1.35 2.79 14.34
N GLN A 392 1.94 3.03 15.52
CA GLN A 392 1.26 3.05 16.81
C GLN A 392 0.38 1.80 17.07
N ALA A 393 0.79 0.64 16.56
CA ALA A 393 -0.02 -0.57 16.56
C ALA A 393 -0.39 -1.07 17.97
N GLN A 394 0.37 -0.69 19.00
CA GLN A 394 0.03 -0.99 20.39
C GLN A 394 -1.33 -0.44 20.85
N LYS A 395 -1.85 0.60 20.18
CA LYS A 395 -3.14 1.21 20.51
C LYS A 395 -4.33 0.61 19.77
N TRP A 396 -4.11 -0.10 18.64
CA TRP A 396 -5.22 -0.45 17.76
C TRP A 396 -5.11 -1.79 17.03
N LEU A 397 -3.91 -2.37 16.93
CA LEU A 397 -3.72 -3.59 16.15
C LEU A 397 -4.11 -4.81 16.99
N LEU A 398 -5.03 -5.60 16.45
CA LEU A 398 -5.44 -6.90 16.97
C LEU A 398 -4.97 -8.02 16.02
N PRO A 399 -4.81 -9.26 16.51
CA PRO A 399 -4.42 -10.40 15.68
C PRO A 399 -5.40 -10.64 14.52
N PRO A 400 -4.98 -11.39 13.48
CA PRO A 400 -5.88 -11.82 12.43
C PRO A 400 -7.15 -12.46 13.00
N PRO A 401 -8.35 -12.12 12.50
CA PRO A 401 -9.59 -12.76 12.91
C PRO A 401 -9.51 -14.28 12.70
N LYS A 402 -10.05 -15.05 13.63
CA LYS A 402 -10.19 -16.51 13.55
C LYS A 402 -11.68 -16.85 13.69
N LEU A 403 -12.37 -16.96 12.55
CA LEU A 403 -13.79 -17.30 12.45
C LEU A 403 -14.00 -18.65 11.79
#